data_AF-A0A7S6MBZ9-F1
#
_entry.id   AF-A0A7S6MBZ9-F1
#
_cell.length_a   1.000
_cell.length_b   1.000
_cell.length_c   1.000
_cell.angle_alpha   90.00
_cell.angle_beta   90.00
_cell.angle_gamma   90.00
#
_symmetry.space_group_name_H-M   'P 1'
#
loop_
_entity.id
_entity.type
_entity.pdbx_description
1 polymer ?
#
loop_
_entity_poly.entity_id
_entity_poly.type
_entity_poly.pdbx_seq_one_letter_code
_entity_poly.pdbx_strand_id
1 'polypeptide(L)'
;MTTPTTNTTPRSTPRMTPDQVRDAIRAAFKHLRKRGYFCRMNFTCCMTCAWYEVPEGREGKVVFYHGQDARRLAEDGCCMLGWSGDGAEICEALRQAGLKVEWNGSSDTRIQVASH
;
A
#
# COMPACT_ATOMS: atom_id res chain seq x y z
N MET A 1 6.39 -45.31 -30.66
CA MET A 1 7.02 -44.44 -29.66
C MET A 1 6.46 -43.04 -29.85
N THR A 2 5.47 -42.65 -29.05
CA THR A 2 4.90 -41.30 -29.07
C THR A 2 4.75 -40.87 -27.61
N THR A 3 5.66 -40.04 -27.14
CA THR A 3 5.57 -39.41 -25.83
C THR A 3 4.50 -38.32 -25.85
N PRO A 4 3.57 -38.27 -24.88
CA PRO A 4 2.69 -37.13 -24.73
C PRO A 4 3.45 -35.96 -24.08
N THR A 5 3.53 -34.83 -24.76
CA THR A 5 4.08 -33.58 -24.23
C THR A 5 3.13 -33.04 -23.16
N THR A 6 3.51 -33.10 -21.90
CA THR A 6 2.80 -32.43 -20.80
C THR A 6 3.01 -30.92 -20.89
N ASN A 7 1.99 -30.23 -21.40
CA ASN A 7 1.89 -28.77 -21.35
C ASN A 7 1.65 -28.34 -19.88
N THR A 8 2.71 -27.94 -19.19
CA THR A 8 2.60 -27.37 -17.84
C THR A 8 2.53 -25.85 -17.96
N THR A 9 1.32 -25.31 -17.97
CA THR A 9 1.09 -23.86 -17.78
C THR A 9 1.64 -23.45 -16.41
N PRO A 10 2.40 -22.34 -16.30
CA PRO A 10 2.83 -21.85 -14.99
C PRO A 10 1.61 -21.46 -14.16
N ARG A 11 1.58 -21.96 -12.92
CA ARG A 11 0.50 -21.74 -11.95
C ARG A 11 0.52 -20.25 -11.56
N SER A 12 -0.44 -19.47 -12.07
CA SER A 12 -0.62 -18.07 -11.67
C SER A 12 -0.81 -18.01 -10.15
N THR A 13 0.03 -17.24 -9.47
CA THR A 13 -0.12 -16.98 -8.03
C THR A 13 -1.50 -16.39 -7.76
N PRO A 14 -2.25 -16.86 -6.74
CA PRO A 14 -3.56 -16.30 -6.44
C PRO A 14 -3.45 -14.83 -6.03
N ARG A 15 -4.24 -13.97 -6.65
CA ARG A 15 -4.39 -12.56 -6.30
C ARG A 15 -4.93 -12.42 -4.87
N MET A 16 -4.36 -11.52 -4.06
CA MET A 16 -4.88 -11.18 -2.72
C MET A 16 -6.32 -10.62 -2.77
N THR A 17 -7.13 -10.96 -1.78
CA THR A 17 -8.43 -10.30 -1.52
C THR A 17 -8.24 -8.88 -0.96
N PRO A 18 -9.24 -7.97 -1.06
CA PRO A 18 -9.16 -6.64 -0.46
C PRO A 18 -8.82 -6.64 1.04
N ASP A 19 -9.33 -7.60 1.80
CA ASP A 19 -9.04 -7.74 3.23
C ASP A 19 -7.58 -8.14 3.47
N GLN A 20 -7.03 -9.05 2.66
CA GLN A 20 -5.61 -9.43 2.73
C GLN A 20 -4.69 -8.25 2.34
N VAL A 21 -5.07 -7.45 1.34
CA VAL A 21 -4.34 -6.22 0.98
C VAL A 21 -4.36 -5.24 2.17
N ARG A 22 -5.51 -5.08 2.83
CA ARG A 22 -5.63 -4.23 4.04
C ARG A 22 -4.75 -4.73 5.18
N ASP A 23 -4.69 -6.04 5.41
CA ASP A 23 -3.86 -6.65 6.44
C ASP A 23 -2.36 -6.48 6.14
N ALA A 24 -1.96 -6.60 4.86
CA ALA A 24 -0.59 -6.32 4.43
C ALA A 24 -0.21 -4.84 4.63
N ILE A 25 -1.10 -3.89 4.31
CA ILE A 25 -0.90 -2.46 4.63
C ILE A 25 -0.74 -2.26 6.14
N ARG A 26 -1.57 -2.93 6.96
CA ARG A 26 -1.47 -2.88 8.43
C ARG A 26 -0.10 -3.36 8.92
N ALA A 27 0.42 -4.44 8.34
CA ALA A 27 1.73 -4.99 8.67
C ALA A 27 2.87 -4.01 8.30
N ALA A 28 2.85 -3.45 7.09
CA ALA A 28 3.82 -2.45 6.64
C ALA A 28 3.79 -1.20 7.54
N PHE A 29 2.60 -0.70 7.88
CA PHE A 29 2.46 0.47 8.76
C PHE A 29 2.93 0.16 10.19
N LYS A 30 2.76 -1.07 10.68
CA LYS A 30 3.34 -1.49 11.96
C LYS A 30 4.86 -1.44 11.94
N HIS A 31 5.49 -1.79 10.83
CA HIS A 31 6.93 -1.67 10.64
C HIS A 31 7.37 -0.19 10.59
N LEU A 32 6.73 0.63 9.75
CA LEU A 32 7.06 2.04 9.56
C LEU A 32 6.87 2.88 10.84
N ARG A 33 5.87 2.56 11.69
CA ARG A 33 5.73 3.20 13.01
C ARG A 33 6.97 3.03 13.89
N LYS A 34 7.67 1.88 13.81
CA LYS A 34 8.92 1.65 14.54
C LYS A 34 10.07 2.52 14.02
N ARG A 35 9.97 2.99 12.76
CA ARG A 35 10.94 3.90 12.10
C ARG A 35 10.54 5.38 12.21
N GLY A 36 9.54 5.69 13.03
CA GLY A 36 9.11 7.05 13.38
C GLY A 36 7.94 7.60 12.56
N TYR A 37 7.39 6.84 11.61
CA TYR A 37 6.29 7.33 10.77
C TYR A 37 4.99 7.47 11.57
N PHE A 38 4.27 8.56 11.33
CA PHE A 38 2.86 8.68 11.65
C PHE A 38 2.06 7.89 10.60
N CYS A 39 1.53 6.74 11.01
CA CYS A 39 0.78 5.85 10.13
C CYS A 39 -0.70 5.77 10.52
N ARG A 40 -1.62 6.00 9.58
CA ARG A 40 -3.06 5.88 9.80
C ARG A 40 -3.77 5.17 8.65
N MET A 41 -4.72 4.31 8.99
CA MET A 41 -5.53 3.55 8.04
C MET A 41 -6.96 4.05 8.08
N ASN A 42 -7.62 4.19 6.92
CA ASN A 42 -8.99 4.71 6.81
C ASN A 42 -9.14 6.06 7.56
N PHE A 43 -8.17 6.94 7.36
CA PHE A 43 -8.00 8.16 8.15
C PHE A 43 -8.82 9.31 7.59
N THR A 44 -9.89 9.70 8.28
CA THR A 44 -10.84 10.72 7.83
C THR A 44 -11.47 10.40 6.46
N CYS A 45 -12.13 11.37 5.83
CA CYS A 45 -12.85 11.15 4.57
C CYS A 45 -11.96 11.28 3.32
N CYS A 46 -11.12 12.32 3.23
CA CYS A 46 -10.39 12.69 2.01
C CYS A 46 -8.93 13.09 2.29
N MET A 47 -8.15 13.31 1.23
CA MET A 47 -6.74 13.70 1.29
C MET A 47 -6.51 14.98 2.12
N THR A 48 -7.27 16.04 1.84
CA THR A 48 -7.11 17.33 2.51
C THR A 48 -7.41 17.23 4.00
N CYS A 49 -8.49 16.54 4.37
CA CYS A 49 -8.81 16.30 5.78
C CYS A 49 -7.74 15.48 6.47
N ALA A 50 -7.20 14.45 5.81
CA ALA A 50 -6.14 13.63 6.38
C ALA A 50 -4.86 14.43 6.64
N TRP A 51 -4.46 15.33 5.74
CA TRP A 51 -3.31 16.23 5.98
C TRP A 51 -3.57 17.24 7.10
N TYR A 52 -4.77 17.80 7.17
CA TYR A 52 -5.16 18.72 8.26
C TYR A 52 -5.07 18.05 9.64
N GLU A 53 -5.39 16.76 9.72
CA GLU A 53 -5.35 15.98 10.98
C GLU A 53 -3.97 15.36 11.28
N VAL A 54 -2.95 15.58 10.45
CA VAL A 54 -1.58 15.21 10.81
C VAL A 54 -1.15 16.10 11.99
N PRO A 55 -0.72 15.52 13.12
CA PRO A 55 -0.29 16.32 14.26
C PRO A 55 0.91 17.19 13.92
N GLU A 56 0.94 18.38 14.50
CA GLU A 56 2.08 19.29 14.40
C GLU A 56 3.39 18.60 14.81
N GLY A 57 4.43 18.77 14.00
CA GLY A 57 5.75 18.17 14.21
C GLY A 57 5.88 16.71 13.72
N ARG A 58 4.85 16.14 13.08
CA ARG A 58 4.88 14.79 12.49
C ARG A 58 4.92 14.79 10.96
N GLU A 59 4.85 15.95 10.33
CA GLU A 59 4.71 16.16 8.89
C GLU A 59 5.90 15.62 8.08
N GLY A 60 7.07 15.46 8.69
CA GLY A 60 8.28 14.96 8.02
C GLY A 60 8.30 13.44 7.76
N LYS A 61 7.43 12.66 8.43
CA LYS A 61 7.33 11.20 8.24
C LYS A 61 5.89 10.74 8.39
N VAL A 62 5.13 10.75 7.30
CA VAL A 62 3.71 10.41 7.27
C VAL A 62 3.44 9.35 6.23
N VAL A 63 2.54 8.41 6.54
CA VAL A 63 1.92 7.56 5.51
C VAL A 63 0.50 7.18 5.94
N PHE A 64 -0.48 7.41 5.07
CA PHE A 64 -1.86 7.06 5.35
C PHE A 64 -2.64 6.72 4.08
N TYR A 65 -3.82 6.14 4.27
CA TYR A 65 -4.90 6.24 3.30
C TYR A 65 -6.17 6.70 4.00
N HIS A 66 -7.00 7.46 3.29
CA HIS A 66 -8.25 8.04 3.80
C HIS A 66 -9.47 7.24 3.34
N GLY A 67 -10.66 7.61 3.81
CA GLY A 67 -11.91 6.89 3.57
C GLY A 67 -12.26 6.64 2.10
N GLN A 68 -12.08 7.62 1.23
CA GLN A 68 -12.29 7.41 -0.21
C GLN A 68 -11.36 6.34 -0.81
N ASP A 69 -10.09 6.26 -0.39
CA ASP A 69 -9.19 5.21 -0.86
C ASP A 69 -9.40 3.87 -0.14
N ALA A 70 -9.96 3.89 1.07
CA ALA A 70 -10.44 2.68 1.75
C ALA A 70 -11.61 2.05 0.99
N ARG A 71 -12.51 2.89 0.48
CA ARG A 71 -13.64 2.47 -0.37
C ARG A 71 -13.14 1.90 -1.70
N ARG A 72 -12.22 2.58 -2.39
CA ARG A 72 -11.58 2.05 -3.62
C ARG A 72 -10.87 0.73 -3.38
N LEU A 73 -10.22 0.56 -2.23
CA LEU A 73 -9.62 -0.72 -1.88
C LEU A 73 -10.66 -1.85 -1.80
N ALA A 74 -11.83 -1.56 -1.24
CA ALA A 74 -12.92 -2.54 -1.17
C ALA A 74 -13.56 -2.83 -2.53
N GLU A 75 -13.68 -1.83 -3.40
CA GLU A 75 -14.32 -1.94 -4.72
C GLU A 75 -13.37 -2.53 -5.78
N ASP A 76 -12.14 -2.02 -5.86
CA ASP A 76 -11.20 -2.27 -6.98
C ASP A 76 -9.94 -3.05 -6.56
N GLY A 77 -9.74 -3.28 -5.26
CA GLY A 77 -8.56 -3.98 -4.73
C GLY A 77 -7.27 -3.15 -4.79
N CYS A 78 -7.35 -1.86 -5.06
CA CYS A 78 -6.23 -0.93 -5.08
C CYS A 78 -6.39 0.20 -4.05
N CYS A 79 -5.29 0.71 -3.52
CA CYS A 79 -5.30 1.81 -2.56
C CYS A 79 -4.20 2.80 -2.88
N MET A 80 -4.54 4.09 -2.85
CA MET A 80 -3.56 5.17 -2.94
C MET A 80 -3.15 5.60 -1.53
N LEU A 81 -1.86 5.85 -1.34
CA LEU A 81 -1.30 6.31 -0.07
C LEU A 81 -0.89 7.79 -0.17
N GLY A 82 -1.31 8.60 0.79
CA GLY A 82 -0.76 9.93 1.03
C GLY A 82 0.46 9.79 1.94
N TRP A 83 1.55 10.50 1.65
CA TRP A 83 2.81 10.29 2.35
C TRP A 83 3.74 11.50 2.32
N SER A 84 4.71 11.50 3.23
CA SER A 84 5.87 12.38 3.28
C SER A 84 7.06 11.66 3.90
N GLY A 85 8.27 12.19 3.72
CA GLY A 85 9.51 11.59 4.22
C GLY A 85 10.23 10.80 3.14
N ASP A 86 10.73 9.60 3.47
CA ASP A 86 11.41 8.74 2.51
C ASP A 86 10.42 7.80 1.81
N GLY A 87 10.14 8.07 0.53
CA GLY A 87 9.21 7.28 -0.29
C GLY A 87 9.77 5.91 -0.66
N ALA A 88 11.10 5.76 -0.78
CA ALA A 88 11.73 4.48 -1.08
C ALA A 88 11.61 3.54 0.13
N GLU A 89 11.82 4.05 1.34
CA GLU A 89 11.62 3.33 2.61
C GLU A 89 10.17 2.84 2.74
N ILE A 90 9.18 3.71 2.45
CA ILE A 90 7.77 3.33 2.48
C ILE A 90 7.49 2.21 1.47
N CYS A 91 7.95 2.37 0.22
CA CYS A 91 7.75 1.39 -0.83
C CYS A 91 8.40 0.04 -0.49
N GLU A 92 9.58 0.04 0.11
CA GLU A 92 10.26 -1.17 0.57
C GLU A 92 9.43 -1.91 1.62
N ALA A 93 8.95 -1.21 2.65
CA ALA A 93 8.13 -1.82 3.70
C ALA A 93 6.82 -2.42 3.15
N LEU A 94 6.20 -1.77 2.16
CA LEU A 94 5.00 -2.28 1.49
C LEU A 94 5.29 -3.54 0.67
N ARG A 95 6.39 -3.56 -0.10
CA ARG A 95 6.81 -4.74 -0.88
C ARG A 95 7.16 -5.93 0.03
N GLN A 96 7.86 -5.67 1.15
CA GLN A 96 8.16 -6.70 2.15
C GLN A 96 6.89 -7.29 2.79
N ALA A 97 5.80 -6.53 2.84
CA ALA A 97 4.49 -7.03 3.28
C ALA A 97 3.73 -7.81 2.18
N GLY A 98 4.32 -7.98 0.99
CA GLY A 98 3.75 -8.74 -0.12
C GLY A 98 2.86 -7.93 -1.07
N LEU A 99 2.86 -6.59 -0.95
CA LEU A 99 2.08 -5.73 -1.83
C LEU A 99 2.81 -5.47 -3.14
N LYS A 100 2.04 -5.44 -4.25
CA LYS A 100 2.50 -4.79 -5.47
C LYS A 100 2.48 -3.28 -5.23
N VAL A 101 3.59 -2.60 -5.55
CA VAL A 101 3.76 -1.15 -5.34
C VAL A 101 4.08 -0.46 -6.66
N GLU A 102 3.30 0.56 -6.98
CA GLU A 102 3.51 1.43 -8.14
C GLU A 102 3.75 2.86 -7.67
N TRP A 103 4.94 3.39 -7.98
CA TRP A 103 5.38 4.74 -7.67
C TRP A 103 6.52 5.13 -8.60
N ASN A 104 6.57 6.39 -9.03
CA ASN A 104 7.53 6.87 -10.02
C ASN A 104 8.80 7.50 -9.42
N GLY A 105 8.94 7.52 -8.09
CA GLY A 105 10.08 8.11 -7.39
C GLY A 105 9.91 9.58 -7.01
N SER A 106 8.84 10.26 -7.44
CA SER A 106 8.59 11.67 -7.12
C SER A 106 7.78 11.84 -5.84
N SER A 107 8.22 12.78 -4.98
CA SER A 107 7.49 13.23 -3.79
C SER A 107 6.14 13.89 -4.09
N ASP A 108 5.92 14.34 -5.33
CA ASP A 108 4.68 14.98 -5.75
C ASP A 108 3.60 13.98 -6.16
N THR A 109 3.94 12.69 -6.17
CA THR A 109 3.02 11.62 -6.54
C THR A 109 2.72 10.70 -5.37
N ARG A 110 1.51 10.14 -5.40
CA ARG A 110 1.06 9.15 -4.42
C ARG A 110 1.63 7.78 -4.75
N ILE A 111 1.76 6.95 -3.72
CA ILE A 111 2.14 5.54 -3.86
C ILE A 111 0.85 4.72 -4.02
N GLN A 112 0.74 3.94 -5.09
CA GLN A 112 -0.34 2.99 -5.29
C GLN A 112 0.08 1.60 -4.79
N VAL A 113 -0.84 0.92 -4.09
CA VAL A 113 -0.69 -0.49 -3.71
C VAL A 113 -1.85 -1.33 -4.20
N ALA A 114 -1.57 -2.57 -4.56
CA ALA A 114 -2.57 -3.54 -4.98
C ALA A 114 -2.13 -4.98 -4.64
N SER A 115 -3.04 -5.91 -4.83
CA SER A 115 -2.74 -7.34 -4.88
C SER A 115 -1.72 -7.65 -5.98
N HIS A 116 -0.71 -8.47 -5.67
CA HIS A 116 0.19 -9.06 -6.66
C HIS A 116 -0.54 -10.03 -7.61
#